data_AF-A0A371RVK8-F1
#
_entry.id   AF-A0A371RVK8-F1
#
_cell.length_a   1.000
_cell.length_b   1.000
_cell.length_c   1.000
_cell.angle_alpha   90.00
_cell.angle_beta   90.00
_cell.angle_gamma   90.00
#
_symmetry.space_group_name_H-M   'P 1'
#
loop_
_entity.id
_entity.type
_entity.pdbx_description
1 polymer ?
#
loop_
_entity_poly.entity_id
_entity_poly.type
_entity_poly.pdbx_seq_one_letter_code
_entity_poly.pdbx_strand_id
1 'polypeptide(L)'
;MEQRLGNLEPPEPTTILDSPFPFETGTEVHFPTDVIPISEVKTQGTKIPFKIIKSEPNYVRPIYEEHWHSTYWGGRWSYVPSRVHYALHRIFPFYAIGIAAELNFQGDMGISFPTTTNETDLDLYIVVFQTSITDVYTKGNQVVVVGTPKRTGVEVLSIRTADIHPSNKDKLLLVQLATNGAELDYALISYQPPDFWLKQKQKTNELE
;
A
#
# COMPACT_ATOMS: atom_id res chain seq x y z
N MET A 1 24.89 -10.94 -20.11
CA MET A 1 23.92 -11.96 -19.65
C MET A 1 23.90 -12.01 -18.13
N GLU A 2 25.05 -12.09 -17.47
CA GLU A 2 25.19 -12.10 -15.99
C GLU A 2 24.58 -10.87 -15.30
N GLN A 3 24.85 -9.64 -15.75
CA GLN A 3 24.21 -8.44 -15.19
C GLN A 3 22.67 -8.45 -15.29
N ARG A 4 22.12 -9.13 -16.31
CA ARG A 4 20.66 -9.24 -16.48
C ARG A 4 20.06 -10.24 -15.50
N LEU A 5 20.79 -11.29 -15.15
CA LEU A 5 20.37 -12.28 -14.15
C LEU A 5 20.32 -11.65 -12.75
N GLY A 6 21.30 -10.80 -12.42
CA GLY A 6 21.30 -10.07 -11.13
C GLY A 6 20.11 -9.12 -10.93
N ASN A 7 19.42 -8.73 -12.00
CA ASN A 7 18.21 -7.91 -11.92
C ASN A 7 16.91 -8.74 -11.78
N LEU A 8 17.00 -10.05 -12.01
CA LEU A 8 15.86 -10.97 -11.97
C LEU A 8 15.74 -11.68 -10.63
N GLU A 9 16.85 -12.09 -10.03
CA GLU A 9 16.85 -12.92 -8.83
C GLU A 9 18.14 -12.70 -8.01
N PRO A 10 18.19 -13.16 -6.75
CA PRO A 10 19.41 -13.14 -5.95
C PRO A 10 20.59 -13.80 -6.68
N PRO A 11 21.83 -13.31 -6.48
CA PRO A 11 23.00 -13.85 -7.18
C PRO A 11 23.32 -15.30 -6.80
N GLU A 12 22.88 -15.75 -5.62
CA GLU A 12 23.07 -17.11 -5.12
C GLU A 12 21.73 -17.66 -4.60
N PRO A 13 21.49 -18.99 -4.67
CA PRO A 13 20.29 -19.60 -4.12
C PRO A 13 20.13 -19.27 -2.63
N THR A 14 19.09 -18.50 -2.31
CA THR A 14 18.84 -18.03 -0.95
C THR A 14 17.36 -18.07 -0.62
N THR A 15 17.03 -18.23 0.66
CA THR A 15 15.67 -18.10 1.17
C THR A 15 15.46 -16.66 1.64
N ILE A 16 14.49 -15.98 1.05
CA ILE A 16 14.05 -14.65 1.48
C ILE A 16 12.79 -14.84 2.33
N LEU A 17 12.87 -14.53 3.62
CA LEU A 17 11.73 -14.61 4.54
C LEU A 17 11.02 -13.27 4.70
N ASP A 18 11.77 -12.18 4.53
CA ASP A 18 11.26 -10.82 4.70
C ASP A 18 10.67 -10.28 3.39
N SER A 19 9.84 -9.24 3.52
CA SER A 19 9.35 -8.51 2.36
C SER A 19 10.52 -7.95 1.54
N PRO A 20 10.49 -8.03 0.19
CA PRO A 20 11.48 -7.37 -0.65
C PRO A 20 11.34 -5.84 -0.66
N PHE A 21 10.28 -5.30 -0.05
CA PHE A 21 10.11 -3.86 0.21
C PHE A 21 10.78 -3.52 1.54
N PRO A 22 11.29 -2.28 1.71
CA PRO A 22 12.04 -1.90 2.90
C PRO A 22 11.13 -1.85 4.13
N PHE A 23 10.93 -3.00 4.74
CA PHE A 23 10.92 -3.12 6.18
C PHE A 23 12.36 -3.42 6.54
N GLU A 24 13.14 -2.36 6.75
CA GLU A 24 14.54 -2.52 7.18
C GLU A 24 14.58 -3.45 8.39
N THR A 25 15.58 -4.33 8.47
CA THR A 25 15.75 -5.18 9.65
C THR A 25 15.71 -4.31 10.91
N GLY A 26 14.74 -4.56 11.79
CA GLY A 26 14.47 -3.72 12.95
C GLY A 26 13.17 -2.91 12.90
N THR A 27 12.46 -2.85 11.77
CA THR A 27 11.14 -2.18 11.70
C THR A 27 10.05 -2.85 12.54
N GLU A 28 10.29 -4.08 13.00
CA GLU A 28 9.48 -4.79 14.01
C GLU A 28 9.19 -3.90 15.23
N VAL A 29 10.16 -3.05 15.63
CA VAL A 29 9.98 -2.13 16.76
C VAL A 29 8.92 -1.07 16.50
N HIS A 30 8.57 -0.83 15.23
CA HIS A 30 7.53 0.09 14.80
C HIS A 30 6.20 -0.60 14.52
N PHE A 31 6.11 -1.94 14.64
CA PHE A 31 4.83 -2.62 14.44
C PHE A 31 3.80 -2.16 15.48
N PRO A 32 2.51 -2.09 15.10
CA PRO A 32 1.47 -1.73 16.04
C PRO A 32 1.42 -2.75 17.18
N THR A 33 1.46 -2.26 18.42
CA THR A 33 1.53 -3.08 19.63
C THR A 33 0.16 -3.42 20.20
N ASP A 34 -0.85 -2.61 19.89
CA ASP A 34 -2.19 -2.71 20.45
C ASP A 34 -3.21 -3.10 19.36
N VAL A 35 -2.92 -4.21 18.66
CA VAL A 35 -3.81 -4.75 17.62
C VAL A 35 -5.00 -5.43 18.29
N ILE A 36 -6.19 -4.88 18.09
CA ILE A 36 -7.46 -5.41 18.57
C ILE A 36 -8.19 -6.19 17.47
N PRO A 37 -9.13 -7.08 17.81
CA PRO A 37 -9.88 -7.85 16.83
C PRO A 37 -10.63 -6.95 15.83
N ILE A 38 -10.71 -7.36 14.57
CA ILE A 38 -11.43 -6.64 13.50
C ILE A 38 -12.90 -6.37 13.89
N SER A 39 -13.55 -7.32 14.57
CA SER A 39 -14.92 -7.15 15.08
C SER A 39 -15.03 -6.00 16.08
N GLU A 40 -13.99 -5.76 16.88
CA GLU A 40 -13.93 -4.65 17.82
C GLU A 40 -13.66 -3.33 17.11
N VAL A 41 -12.76 -3.31 16.12
CA VAL A 41 -12.55 -2.12 15.27
C VAL A 41 -13.85 -1.69 14.58
N LYS A 42 -14.64 -2.64 14.08
CA LYS A 42 -15.92 -2.35 13.43
C LYS A 42 -17.01 -1.84 14.38
N THR A 43 -17.00 -2.27 15.65
CA THR A 43 -18.06 -1.95 16.62
C THR A 43 -17.73 -0.72 17.46
N GLN A 44 -16.45 -0.51 17.77
CA GLN A 44 -15.98 0.56 18.66
C GLN A 44 -15.11 1.59 17.94
N GLY A 45 -14.66 1.31 16.71
CA GLY A 45 -13.88 2.24 15.91
C GLY A 45 -14.74 3.27 15.17
N THR A 46 -14.06 4.18 14.49
CA THR A 46 -14.69 5.22 13.70
C THR A 46 -14.83 4.76 12.26
N LYS A 47 -16.05 4.77 11.72
CA LYS A 47 -16.27 4.63 10.27
C LYS A 47 -15.84 5.92 9.58
N ILE A 48 -14.89 5.85 8.67
CA ILE A 48 -14.35 7.02 7.97
C ILE A 48 -14.84 7.08 6.52
N PRO A 49 -15.03 8.28 5.95
CA PRO A 49 -15.39 8.42 4.55
C PRO A 49 -14.22 8.01 3.64
N PHE A 50 -14.56 7.47 2.46
CA PHE A 50 -13.59 7.17 1.41
C PHE A 50 -14.18 7.52 0.04
N LYS A 51 -13.31 7.67 -0.96
CA LYS A 51 -13.70 7.84 -2.37
C LYS A 51 -13.11 6.72 -3.20
N ILE A 52 -13.90 6.12 -4.07
CA ILE A 52 -13.38 5.23 -5.10
C ILE A 52 -12.89 6.10 -6.27
N ILE A 53 -11.58 6.09 -6.51
CA ILE A 53 -10.93 6.86 -7.59
C ILE A 53 -10.69 6.03 -8.86
N LYS A 54 -10.74 4.69 -8.73
CA LYS A 54 -10.72 3.74 -9.84
C LYS A 54 -11.54 2.53 -9.44
N SER A 55 -12.43 2.07 -10.34
CA SER A 55 -13.20 0.85 -10.18
C SER A 55 -13.29 0.13 -11.51
N GLU A 56 -12.69 -1.05 -11.58
CA GLU A 56 -12.70 -1.88 -12.78
C GLU A 56 -13.11 -3.30 -12.38
N PRO A 57 -14.42 -3.62 -12.36
CA PRO A 57 -14.91 -4.90 -11.83
C PRO A 57 -14.46 -6.13 -12.63
N ASN A 58 -14.14 -5.94 -13.91
CA ASN A 58 -13.71 -6.99 -14.82
C ASN A 58 -12.18 -7.04 -14.99
N TYR A 59 -11.43 -6.23 -14.25
CA TYR A 59 -9.97 -6.25 -14.32
C TYR A 59 -9.46 -7.64 -13.92
N VAL A 60 -8.65 -8.23 -14.80
CA VAL A 60 -7.93 -9.47 -14.53
C VAL A 60 -6.50 -9.07 -14.23
N ARG A 61 -6.05 -9.38 -13.01
CA ARG A 61 -4.68 -9.09 -12.61
C ARG A 61 -3.73 -9.91 -13.49
N PRO A 62 -2.83 -9.26 -14.24
CA PRO A 62 -1.90 -9.96 -15.10
C PRO A 62 -0.91 -10.75 -14.25
N ILE A 63 -0.59 -11.96 -14.69
CA ILE A 63 0.55 -12.73 -14.15
C ILE A 63 1.89 -12.17 -14.63
N TYR A 64 1.87 -11.38 -15.70
CA TYR A 64 3.04 -10.76 -16.31
C TYR A 64 2.64 -9.50 -17.09
N GLU A 65 3.36 -8.40 -16.88
CA GLU A 65 3.28 -7.19 -17.68
C GLU A 65 4.54 -7.01 -18.53
N GLU A 66 4.41 -6.43 -19.71
CA GLU A 66 5.53 -6.21 -20.63
C GLU A 66 6.67 -5.42 -19.96
N HIS A 67 6.34 -4.40 -19.16
CA HIS A 67 7.34 -3.58 -18.47
C HIS A 67 8.04 -4.27 -17.30
N TRP A 68 7.61 -5.48 -16.92
CA TRP A 68 8.35 -6.33 -15.98
C TRP A 68 9.46 -7.13 -16.66
N HIS A 69 9.61 -7.04 -17.97
CA HIS A 69 10.73 -7.69 -18.66
C HIS A 69 12.07 -7.06 -18.29
N SER A 70 13.10 -7.89 -18.12
CA SER A 70 14.45 -7.45 -17.71
C SER A 70 15.13 -6.49 -18.70
N THR A 71 14.64 -6.37 -19.92
CA THR A 71 15.13 -5.39 -20.90
C THR A 71 14.37 -4.07 -20.86
N TYR A 72 13.18 -4.03 -20.25
CA TYR A 72 12.41 -2.81 -20.11
C TYR A 72 13.00 -1.97 -18.99
N TRP A 73 13.46 -0.75 -19.33
CA TRP A 73 14.04 0.20 -18.37
C TRP A 73 15.14 -0.40 -17.48
N GLY A 74 15.99 -1.25 -18.08
CA GLY A 74 17.09 -1.91 -17.36
C GLY A 74 16.63 -2.95 -16.33
N GLY A 75 15.38 -3.42 -16.40
CA GLY A 75 14.85 -4.42 -15.48
C GLY A 75 14.36 -3.87 -14.15
N ARG A 76 14.02 -2.58 -14.10
CA ARG A 76 13.57 -1.85 -12.90
C ARG A 76 12.48 -2.57 -12.10
N TRP A 77 11.58 -3.29 -12.77
CA TRP A 77 10.47 -4.04 -12.15
C TRP A 77 10.54 -5.55 -12.43
N SER A 78 11.70 -6.05 -12.82
CA SER A 78 11.87 -7.45 -13.25
C SER A 78 12.26 -8.41 -12.12
N TYR A 79 12.53 -7.90 -10.93
CA TYR A 79 12.97 -8.70 -9.80
C TYR A 79 11.86 -9.64 -9.31
N VAL A 80 12.09 -10.94 -9.49
CA VAL A 80 11.10 -12.01 -9.28
C VAL A 80 10.58 -12.05 -7.84
N PRO A 81 11.39 -11.92 -6.78
CA PRO A 81 10.86 -11.90 -5.41
C PRO A 81 9.83 -10.79 -5.19
N SER A 82 10.03 -9.59 -5.75
CA SER A 82 9.03 -8.52 -5.71
C SER A 82 7.74 -8.92 -6.43
N ARG A 83 7.84 -9.55 -7.61
CA ARG A 83 6.65 -10.02 -8.36
C ARG A 83 5.85 -11.04 -7.55
N VAL A 84 6.53 -11.98 -6.91
CA VAL A 84 5.91 -12.99 -6.05
C VAL A 84 5.24 -12.33 -4.85
N HIS A 85 5.91 -11.41 -4.16
CA HIS A 85 5.32 -10.68 -3.03
C HIS A 85 4.04 -9.96 -3.44
N TYR A 86 4.06 -9.16 -4.52
CA TYR A 86 2.86 -8.50 -4.99
C TYR A 86 1.76 -9.50 -5.35
N ALA A 87 2.07 -10.64 -5.97
CA ALA A 87 1.08 -11.64 -6.35
C ALA A 87 0.37 -12.30 -5.14
N LEU A 88 1.03 -12.39 -3.99
CA LEU A 88 0.47 -12.97 -2.76
C LEU A 88 -0.53 -12.06 -2.06
N HIS A 89 -0.38 -10.75 -2.20
CA HIS A 89 -1.21 -9.75 -1.54
C HIS A 89 -2.31 -9.18 -2.45
N ARG A 90 -3.38 -8.71 -1.81
CA ARG A 90 -4.58 -8.11 -2.39
C ARG A 90 -4.81 -6.68 -1.95
N ILE A 91 -4.16 -6.22 -0.88
CA ILE A 91 -4.29 -4.85 -0.37
C ILE A 91 -2.94 -4.15 -0.33
N PHE A 92 -2.88 -2.94 -0.87
CA PHE A 92 -1.65 -2.17 -0.97
C PHE A 92 -1.89 -0.70 -0.64
N PRO A 93 -1.55 -0.25 0.58
CA PRO A 93 -1.58 1.15 0.96
C PRO A 93 -0.40 1.90 0.34
N PHE A 94 -0.65 3.15 -0.06
CA PHE A 94 0.32 4.00 -0.74
C PHE A 94 0.03 5.48 -0.45
N TYR A 95 1.06 6.21 -0.03
CA TYR A 95 1.02 7.67 -0.03
C TYR A 95 1.64 8.19 -1.31
N ALA A 96 0.92 9.08 -2.02
CA ALA A 96 1.42 9.76 -3.20
C ALA A 96 2.43 10.86 -2.81
N ILE A 97 3.60 10.44 -2.32
CA ILE A 97 4.70 11.31 -1.89
C ILE A 97 5.84 11.17 -2.89
N GLY A 98 5.80 12.01 -3.92
CA GLY A 98 6.85 12.09 -4.94
C GLY A 98 6.61 11.19 -6.16
N ILE A 99 6.88 11.76 -7.33
CA ILE A 99 6.62 11.14 -8.64
C ILE A 99 7.37 9.82 -8.81
N ALA A 100 8.60 9.71 -8.29
CA ALA A 100 9.40 8.51 -8.40
C ALA A 100 8.81 7.32 -7.60
N ALA A 101 8.25 7.59 -6.42
CA ALA A 101 7.62 6.57 -5.59
C ALA A 101 6.32 6.06 -6.23
N GLU A 102 5.51 6.98 -6.78
CA GLU A 102 4.30 6.64 -7.52
C GLU A 102 4.59 5.81 -8.77
N LEU A 103 5.56 6.24 -9.59
CA LEU A 103 5.98 5.51 -10.77
C LEU A 103 6.44 4.08 -10.41
N ASN A 104 7.23 3.95 -9.34
CA ASN A 104 7.66 2.65 -8.88
C ASN A 104 6.49 1.79 -8.44
N PHE A 105 5.60 2.31 -7.59
CA PHE A 105 4.45 1.58 -7.07
C PHE A 105 3.50 1.11 -8.17
N GLN A 106 3.11 2.00 -9.09
CA GLN A 106 2.21 1.65 -10.20
C GLN A 106 2.87 0.68 -11.18
N GLY A 107 4.16 0.88 -11.49
CA GLY A 107 4.95 -0.02 -12.33
C GLY A 107 5.06 -1.41 -11.70
N ASP A 108 5.34 -1.47 -10.40
CA ASP A 108 5.39 -2.71 -9.63
C ASP A 108 4.05 -3.44 -9.61
N MET A 109 2.95 -2.70 -9.50
CA MET A 109 1.61 -3.28 -9.39
C MET A 109 1.01 -3.68 -10.74
N GLY A 110 1.51 -3.12 -11.84
CA GLY A 110 0.92 -3.31 -13.17
C GLY A 110 -0.44 -2.62 -13.30
N ILE A 111 -0.62 -1.49 -12.61
CA ILE A 111 -1.88 -0.74 -12.63
C ILE A 111 -1.63 0.75 -12.46
N SER A 112 -2.27 1.55 -13.30
CA SER A 112 -2.26 3.00 -13.20
C SER A 112 -3.55 3.55 -12.61
N PHE A 113 -3.43 4.58 -11.78
CA PHE A 113 -4.56 5.32 -11.22
C PHE A 113 -4.17 6.77 -10.97
N PRO A 114 -5.13 7.71 -11.01
CA PRO A 114 -4.83 9.11 -10.75
C PRO A 114 -4.55 9.31 -9.25
N THR A 115 -3.42 9.92 -8.94
CA THR A 115 -3.19 10.52 -7.62
C THR A 115 -3.38 12.03 -7.72
N THR A 116 -3.75 12.66 -6.61
CA THR A 116 -3.86 14.11 -6.49
C THR A 116 -3.04 14.57 -5.30
N THR A 117 -2.26 15.63 -5.50
CA THR A 117 -1.55 16.32 -4.42
C THR A 117 -2.47 17.36 -3.80
N ASN A 118 -2.80 17.18 -2.52
CA ASN A 118 -3.46 18.19 -1.72
C ASN A 118 -2.49 18.68 -0.65
N GLU A 119 -2.24 19.99 -0.63
CA GLU A 119 -1.18 20.59 0.18
C GLU A 119 -1.50 20.59 1.68
N THR A 120 -2.78 20.61 2.03
CA THR A 120 -3.23 20.75 3.41
C THR A 120 -3.77 19.44 4.00
N ASP A 121 -4.00 18.43 3.18
CA ASP A 121 -4.56 17.15 3.63
C ASP A 121 -4.14 16.02 2.69
N LEU A 122 -3.07 15.31 3.07
CA LEU A 122 -2.53 14.15 2.38
C LEU A 122 -3.58 13.03 2.30
N ASP A 123 -3.70 12.38 1.14
CA ASP A 123 -4.53 11.20 0.97
C ASP A 123 -3.70 9.92 1.09
N LEU A 124 -4.26 8.93 1.81
CA LEU A 124 -3.81 7.55 1.73
C LEU A 124 -4.61 6.84 0.65
N TYR A 125 -3.91 6.35 -0.38
CA TYR A 125 -4.49 5.52 -1.42
C TYR A 125 -4.36 4.06 -1.03
N ILE A 126 -5.38 3.25 -1.30
CA ILE A 126 -5.35 1.82 -1.03
C ILE A 126 -5.86 1.11 -2.27
N VAL A 127 -4.98 0.31 -2.90
CA VAL A 127 -5.34 -0.56 -4.02
C VAL A 127 -5.83 -1.89 -3.45
N VAL A 128 -7.03 -2.31 -3.85
CA VAL A 128 -7.65 -3.55 -3.42
C VAL A 128 -8.02 -4.39 -4.65
N PHE A 129 -7.43 -5.57 -4.78
CA PHE A 129 -7.77 -6.54 -5.81
C PHE A 129 -8.89 -7.47 -5.35
N GLN A 130 -9.70 -7.90 -6.32
CA GLN A 130 -10.65 -9.01 -6.18
C GLN A 130 -11.60 -8.86 -4.99
N THR A 131 -11.97 -7.62 -4.64
CA THR A 131 -12.90 -7.32 -3.54
C THR A 131 -13.66 -6.05 -3.89
N SER A 132 -14.97 -6.02 -3.60
CA SER A 132 -15.73 -4.76 -3.59
C SER A 132 -15.71 -4.18 -2.19
N ILE A 133 -15.18 -2.97 -2.05
CA ILE A 133 -15.11 -2.27 -0.77
C ILE A 133 -16.48 -1.71 -0.41
N THR A 134 -16.88 -1.87 0.84
CA THR A 134 -18.14 -1.34 1.36
C THR A 134 -17.92 -0.27 2.41
N ASP A 135 -16.92 -0.46 3.28
CA ASP A 135 -16.71 0.38 4.45
C ASP A 135 -15.23 0.44 4.82
N VAL A 136 -14.83 1.52 5.48
CA VAL A 136 -13.51 1.67 6.09
C VAL A 136 -13.68 2.12 7.54
N TYR A 137 -12.97 1.47 8.45
CA TYR A 137 -12.97 1.77 9.87
C TYR A 137 -11.55 2.04 10.35
N THR A 138 -11.40 2.91 11.34
CA THR A 138 -10.12 3.13 12.03
C THR A 138 -10.28 3.02 13.55
N LYS A 139 -9.30 2.41 14.21
CA LYS A 139 -9.16 2.43 15.68
C LYS A 139 -7.72 2.11 16.05
N GLY A 140 -7.12 2.88 16.96
CA GLY A 140 -5.70 2.73 17.28
C GLY A 140 -4.85 2.96 16.04
N ASN A 141 -3.91 2.06 15.76
CA ASN A 141 -3.10 2.07 14.53
C ASN A 141 -3.66 1.15 13.43
N GLN A 142 -4.91 0.69 13.54
CA GLN A 142 -5.55 -0.18 12.54
C GLN A 142 -6.48 0.61 11.62
N VAL A 143 -6.35 0.36 10.31
CA VAL A 143 -7.30 0.75 9.28
C VAL A 143 -7.89 -0.52 8.68
N VAL A 144 -9.18 -0.77 8.89
CA VAL A 144 -9.87 -1.97 8.40
C VAL A 144 -10.73 -1.59 7.20
N VAL A 145 -10.34 -2.08 6.03
CA VAL A 145 -11.09 -2.01 4.78
C VAL A 145 -11.98 -3.25 4.69
N VAL A 146 -13.30 -3.05 4.76
CA VAL A 146 -14.28 -4.13 4.69
C VAL A 146 -14.79 -4.25 3.26
N GLY A 147 -14.90 -5.49 2.77
CA GLY A 147 -15.47 -5.74 1.47
C GLY A 147 -15.98 -7.15 1.23
N THR A 148 -16.63 -7.32 0.09
CA THR A 148 -17.13 -8.60 -0.41
C THR A 148 -16.16 -9.16 -1.45
N PRO A 149 -15.57 -10.36 -1.21
CA PRO A 149 -14.67 -10.99 -2.17
C PRO A 149 -15.30 -11.19 -3.55
N LYS A 150 -14.48 -11.00 -4.58
CA LYS A 150 -14.79 -11.24 -5.99
C LYS A 150 -13.70 -12.12 -6.61
N ARG A 151 -13.94 -12.62 -7.82
CA ARG A 151 -12.93 -13.39 -8.59
C ARG A 151 -12.04 -12.50 -9.45
N THR A 152 -12.57 -11.34 -9.82
CA THR A 152 -11.91 -10.33 -10.65
C THR A 152 -12.15 -8.96 -10.05
N GLY A 153 -11.42 -8.01 -10.59
CA GLY A 153 -11.63 -6.60 -10.38
C GLY A 153 -10.56 -5.96 -9.51
N VAL A 154 -10.51 -4.64 -9.61
CA VAL A 154 -9.67 -3.80 -8.78
C VAL A 154 -10.43 -2.52 -8.44
N GLU A 155 -10.31 -2.12 -7.19
CA GLU A 155 -10.80 -0.85 -6.70
C GLU A 155 -9.63 -0.12 -6.05
N VAL A 156 -9.49 1.17 -6.33
CA VAL A 156 -8.55 2.04 -5.64
C VAL A 156 -9.37 3.06 -4.87
N LEU A 157 -9.25 3.02 -3.55
CA LEU A 157 -9.88 4.00 -2.68
C LEU A 157 -8.86 5.06 -2.22
N SER A 158 -9.35 6.25 -1.94
CA SER A 158 -8.63 7.28 -1.18
C SER A 158 -9.37 7.61 0.11
N ILE A 159 -8.61 7.73 1.20
CA ILE A 159 -9.07 8.26 2.48
C ILE A 159 -8.23 9.46 2.87
N ARG A 160 -8.82 10.42 3.58
CA ARG A 160 -8.04 11.53 4.15
C ARG A 160 -7.18 10.98 5.27
N THR A 161 -5.90 11.34 5.28
CA THR A 161 -5.00 10.92 6.35
C THR A 161 -5.41 11.53 7.69
N ALA A 162 -6.00 12.72 7.65
CA ALA A 162 -6.57 13.38 8.82
C ALA A 162 -7.61 12.51 9.55
N ASP A 163 -8.39 11.69 8.83
CA ASP A 163 -9.46 10.88 9.41
C ASP A 163 -8.94 9.62 10.15
N ILE A 164 -7.68 9.23 9.94
CA ILE A 164 -7.12 7.97 10.49
C ILE A 164 -6.91 8.06 12.00
N HIS A 165 -6.43 9.21 12.48
CA HIS A 165 -6.14 9.48 13.90
C HIS A 165 -5.43 8.33 14.65
N PRO A 166 -4.22 7.92 14.25
CA PRO A 166 -3.54 6.80 14.90
C PRO A 166 -3.26 7.09 16.37
N SER A 167 -3.37 6.07 17.24
CA SER A 167 -3.06 6.21 18.66
C SER A 167 -1.57 6.47 18.92
N ASN A 168 -0.70 5.97 18.04
CA ASN A 168 0.73 6.25 18.08
C ASN A 168 1.28 6.54 16.67
N LYS A 169 1.77 7.77 16.46
CA LYS A 169 2.28 8.24 15.16
C LYS A 169 3.67 7.69 14.79
N ASP A 170 4.40 7.14 15.76
CA ASP A 170 5.74 6.54 15.56
C ASP A 170 5.67 5.05 15.21
N LYS A 171 4.45 4.48 15.24
CA LYS A 171 4.16 3.11 14.86
C LYS A 171 3.55 3.06 13.46
N LEU A 172 3.76 1.95 12.78
CA LEU A 172 3.15 1.67 11.49
C LEU A 172 1.62 1.61 11.63
N LEU A 173 0.93 1.95 10.54
CA LEU A 173 -0.46 1.61 10.36
C LEU A 173 -0.56 0.16 9.90
N LEU A 174 -1.47 -0.60 10.51
CA LEU A 174 -1.90 -1.92 10.04
C LEU A 174 -3.16 -1.74 9.20
N VAL A 175 -3.01 -1.88 7.88
CA VAL A 175 -4.11 -1.76 6.91
C VAL A 175 -4.59 -3.16 6.55
N GLN A 176 -5.78 -3.52 7.01
CA GLN A 176 -6.34 -4.87 6.89
C GLN A 176 -7.47 -4.89 5.88
N LEU A 177 -7.47 -5.89 5.01
CA LEU A 177 -8.61 -6.24 4.18
C LEU A 177 -9.43 -7.31 4.90
N ALA A 178 -10.72 -7.05 5.13
CA ALA A 178 -11.56 -7.93 5.92
C ALA A 178 -12.88 -8.30 5.22
N THR A 179 -13.34 -9.52 5.48
CA THR A 179 -14.70 -9.96 5.12
C THR A 179 -15.33 -10.71 6.29
N ASN A 180 -16.59 -10.42 6.59
CA ASN A 180 -17.34 -11.06 7.69
C ASN A 180 -16.62 -11.05 9.06
N GLY A 181 -15.77 -10.06 9.31
CA GLY A 181 -15.01 -9.94 10.57
C GLY A 181 -13.71 -10.75 10.63
N ALA A 182 -13.37 -11.50 9.57
CA ALA A 182 -12.09 -12.16 9.42
C ALA A 182 -11.18 -11.38 8.46
N GLU A 183 -9.87 -11.43 8.72
CA GLU A 183 -8.86 -10.87 7.83
C GLU A 183 -8.70 -11.76 6.59
N LEU A 184 -8.63 -11.11 5.42
CA LEU A 184 -8.27 -11.75 4.15
C LEU A 184 -6.81 -11.52 3.80
N ASP A 185 -6.31 -10.32 4.12
CA ASP A 185 -4.94 -9.89 3.85
C ASP A 185 -4.64 -8.62 4.66
N TYR A 186 -3.37 -8.26 4.78
CA TYR A 186 -2.95 -7.02 5.42
C TYR A 186 -1.71 -6.44 4.75
N ALA A 187 -1.47 -5.17 5.04
CA ALA A 187 -0.23 -4.49 4.73
C ALA A 187 0.12 -3.50 5.84
N LEU A 188 1.41 -3.21 5.97
CA LEU A 188 1.94 -2.22 6.90
C LEU A 188 2.42 -0.99 6.13
N ILE A 189 2.20 0.21 6.69
CA ILE A 189 2.72 1.45 6.12
C ILE A 189 3.07 2.44 7.23
N SER A 190 4.17 3.18 7.07
CA SER A 190 4.52 4.25 8.00
C SER A 190 3.49 5.36 7.93
N TYR A 191 2.95 5.76 9.08
CA TYR A 191 2.03 6.90 9.14
C TYR A 191 2.72 8.17 8.64
N GLN A 192 2.04 8.89 7.75
CA GLN A 192 2.45 10.22 7.31
C GLN A 192 1.46 11.25 7.85
N PRO A 193 1.90 12.42 8.31
CA PRO A 193 0.97 13.42 8.82
C PRO A 193 0.19 14.10 7.66
N PRO A 194 -1.05 14.55 7.88
CA PRO A 194 -1.88 15.16 6.83
C PRO A 194 -1.27 16.43 6.22
N ASP A 195 -0.46 17.16 6.99
CA ASP A 195 0.23 18.39 6.59
C ASP A 195 1.62 18.15 5.96
N PHE A 196 1.89 16.92 5.49
CA PHE A 196 3.18 16.52 4.92
C PHE A 196 3.70 17.51 3.86
N TRP A 197 2.85 17.85 2.88
CA TRP A 197 3.24 18.72 1.77
C TRP A 197 3.48 20.16 2.20
N LEU A 198 2.68 20.67 3.14
CA LEU A 198 2.89 21.99 3.74
C LEU A 198 4.25 22.07 4.43
N LYS A 199 4.59 21.07 5.24
CA LYS A 199 5.90 20.98 5.92
C LYS A 199 7.06 20.89 4.94
N GLN A 200 6.88 20.15 3.84
CA GLN A 200 7.93 20.01 2.85
C GLN A 200 8.23 21.34 2.14
N LYS A 201 7.20 22.12 1.80
CA LYS A 201 7.36 23.46 1.22
C LYS A 201 8.08 24.42 2.16
N GLN A 202 7.69 24.43 3.44
CA GLN A 202 8.32 25.29 4.45
C GLN A 202 9.82 25.00 4.58
N LYS A 203 10.21 23.72 4.62
CA LYS A 203 11.62 23.33 4.67
C LYS A 203 12.41 23.76 3.43
N THR A 204 11.83 23.67 2.23
CA THR A 204 12.49 24.14 1.01
C THR A 204 12.73 25.64 1.05
N ASN A 205 11.75 26.42 1.53
CA ASN A 205 11.87 27.88 1.63
C ASN A 205 12.84 28.35 2.72
N GLU A 206 13.12 27.54 3.74
CA GLU A 206 14.13 27.84 4.79
C GLU A 206 15.57 27.57 4.33
N LEU A 207 15.76 26.85 3.23
CA LEU A 207 17.06 26.49 2.66
C LEU A 207 17.47 27.41 1.50
N GLU A 208 16.61 28.33 1.09
CA GLU A 208 16.84 29.40 0.10
C GLU A 208 17.21 30.72 0.77
#